data_AF-A0A1F2THX6-F1
#
_entry.id   AF-A0A1F2THX6-F1
#
_cell.length_a   1.000
_cell.length_b   1.000
_cell.length_c   1.000
_cell.angle_alpha   90.00
_cell.angle_beta   90.00
_cell.angle_gamma   90.00
#
_symmetry.space_group_name_H-M   'P 1'
#
loop_
_entity.id
_entity.type
_entity.pdbx_description
1 polymer ?
#
loop_
_entity_poly.entity_id
_entity_poly.type
_entity_poly.pdbx_seq_one_letter_code
_entity_poly.pdbx_strand_id
1 'polypeptide(L)'
;MQDALRNQPPAYLIVAIDGLCDETNAQYRKGARLQPALEGVRALADWKRRSGSRFPVLHGRFMAMRHNEHELPDVRAFAAAAGFDMLSIRALSIIDSSDDTHRALLPSDDALRAYTYENGARVSRQDFVCQHAFSYPTVLADGTLVACEQDYNGTQPYGRLSSADSFRDLWFSPRAARIRRIIRDDPPQFSFCRNCPYADRPTSSCSVAAYRLESDGRAARDAQ
;
A
#
# COMPACT_ATOMS: atom_id res chain seq x y z
N MET A 1 -9.52 20.39 3.18
CA MET A 1 -8.60 19.25 3.34
C MET A 1 -7.19 19.70 3.72
N GLN A 2 -6.53 20.57 2.94
CA GLN A 2 -5.16 21.00 3.27
C GLN A 2 -5.05 21.70 4.63
N ASP A 3 -6.02 22.51 5.04
CA ASP A 3 -5.94 23.18 6.35
C ASP A 3 -6.01 22.19 7.50
N ALA A 4 -6.82 21.14 7.38
CA ALA A 4 -6.84 20.05 8.37
C ALA A 4 -5.49 19.35 8.46
N LEU A 5 -4.85 19.06 7.31
CA LEU A 5 -3.52 18.46 7.24
C LEU A 5 -2.42 19.36 7.83
N ARG A 6 -2.58 20.68 7.77
CA ARG A 6 -1.61 21.64 8.34
C ARG A 6 -1.83 21.85 9.84
N ASN A 7 -3.08 21.87 10.28
CA ASN A 7 -3.45 22.07 11.68
C ASN A 7 -3.22 20.82 12.52
N GLN A 8 -3.39 19.63 11.93
CA GLN A 8 -3.21 18.33 12.58
C GLN A 8 -2.44 17.39 11.62
N PRO A 9 -1.14 17.62 11.39
CA PRO A 9 -0.37 16.85 10.43
C PRO A 9 -0.22 15.39 10.88
N PRO A 10 -0.58 14.40 10.04
CA PRO A 10 -0.26 13.01 10.33
C PRO A 10 1.25 12.80 10.24
N ALA A 11 1.77 11.72 10.82
CA ALA A 11 3.20 11.39 10.70
C ALA A 11 3.60 11.17 9.23
N TYR A 12 2.76 10.50 8.45
CA TYR A 12 2.98 10.23 7.04
C TYR A 12 1.73 10.61 6.23
N LEU A 13 1.97 11.22 5.07
CA LEU A 13 0.96 11.38 4.04
C LEU A 13 1.46 10.66 2.79
N ILE A 14 0.80 9.55 2.46
CA ILE A 14 1.16 8.75 1.30
C ILE A 14 0.31 9.19 0.12
N VAL A 15 0.97 9.61 -0.95
CA VAL A 15 0.32 9.95 -2.22
C VAL A 15 0.74 8.90 -3.23
N ALA A 16 -0.23 8.12 -3.68
CA ALA A 16 0.02 7.08 -4.66
C ALA A 16 -0.13 7.65 -6.07
N ILE A 17 0.93 7.53 -6.86
CA ILE A 17 1.10 8.07 -8.20
C ILE A 17 1.71 6.96 -9.05
N ASP A 18 1.00 6.54 -10.09
CA ASP A 18 1.35 5.35 -10.87
C ASP A 18 1.65 5.69 -12.34
N GLY A 19 2.09 6.93 -12.57
CA GLY A 19 2.63 7.44 -13.82
C GLY A 19 3.22 8.84 -13.64
N LEU A 20 4.17 9.23 -14.50
CA LEU A 20 4.80 10.56 -14.46
C LEU A 20 4.05 11.61 -15.29
N CYS A 21 3.10 11.17 -16.11
CA CYS A 21 2.13 12.01 -16.82
C CYS A 21 0.69 11.49 -16.62
N ASP A 22 -0.29 12.30 -17.03
CA ASP A 22 -1.71 11.92 -16.93
C ASP A 22 -2.01 10.69 -17.81
N GLU A 23 -1.37 10.58 -18.97
CA GLU A 23 -1.56 9.47 -19.90
C GLU A 23 -1.17 8.13 -19.27
N THR A 24 0.02 8.03 -18.65
CA THR A 24 0.47 6.81 -17.98
C THR A 24 -0.34 6.55 -16.70
N ASN A 25 -0.51 7.57 -15.86
CA ASN A 25 -1.16 7.42 -14.56
C ASN A 25 -2.64 7.00 -14.68
N ALA A 26 -3.36 7.51 -15.70
CA ALA A 26 -4.76 7.20 -15.91
C ALA A 26 -5.03 5.76 -16.38
N GLN A 27 -4.01 5.05 -16.90
CA GLN A 27 -4.17 3.64 -17.33
C GLN A 27 -4.59 2.74 -16.15
N TYR A 28 -3.98 2.94 -14.99
CA TYR A 28 -4.34 2.23 -13.77
C TYR A 28 -5.31 3.04 -12.89
N ARG A 29 -5.05 4.34 -12.70
CA ARG A 29 -5.89 5.24 -11.89
C ARG A 29 -6.92 5.95 -12.76
N LYS A 30 -7.92 5.21 -13.24
CA LYS A 30 -8.97 5.75 -14.12
C LYS A 30 -9.61 7.00 -13.53
N GLY A 31 -9.58 8.09 -14.29
CA GLY A 31 -10.15 9.40 -13.90
C GLY A 31 -9.27 10.24 -12.96
N ALA A 32 -8.09 9.77 -12.57
CA ALA A 32 -7.16 10.57 -11.79
C ALA A 32 -6.45 11.61 -12.67
N ARG A 33 -6.30 12.82 -12.13
CA ARG A 33 -5.43 13.87 -12.68
C ARG A 33 -4.22 14.04 -11.77
N LEU A 34 -3.04 13.92 -12.33
CA LEU A 34 -1.77 13.96 -11.63
C LEU A 34 -1.47 15.37 -11.12
N GLN A 35 -1.69 16.38 -11.95
CA GLN A 35 -1.29 17.76 -11.65
C GLN A 35 -1.92 18.32 -10.35
N PRO A 36 -3.24 18.19 -10.08
CA PRO A 36 -3.81 18.63 -8.81
C PRO A 36 -3.23 17.92 -7.57
N ALA A 37 -2.86 16.64 -7.70
CA ALA A 37 -2.21 15.89 -6.62
C ALA A 37 -0.81 16.45 -6.34
N LEU A 38 -0.02 16.71 -7.40
CA LEU A 38 1.32 17.29 -7.28
C LEU A 38 1.28 18.72 -6.73
N GLU A 39 0.32 19.54 -7.14
CA GLU A 39 0.10 20.88 -6.58
C GLU A 39 -0.20 20.81 -5.07
N GLY A 40 -0.99 19.81 -4.66
CA GLY A 40 -1.24 19.54 -3.26
C GLY A 40 0.02 19.20 -2.46
N VAL A 41 0.87 18.34 -3.03
CA VAL A 41 2.16 17.95 -2.42
C VAL A 41 3.09 19.16 -2.33
N ARG A 42 3.26 19.93 -3.41
CA ARG A 42 4.09 21.15 -3.43
C ARG A 42 3.63 22.16 -2.39
N ALA A 43 2.32 22.42 -2.30
CA ALA A 43 1.78 23.35 -1.30
C ALA A 43 2.06 22.91 0.15
N LEU A 44 2.00 21.60 0.43
CA LEU A 44 2.36 21.05 1.74
C LEU A 44 3.87 21.12 2.00
N ALA A 45 4.70 20.82 0.99
CA ALA A 45 6.15 20.94 1.09
C ALA A 45 6.57 22.38 1.39
N ASP A 46 5.98 23.36 0.68
CA ASP A 46 6.23 24.79 0.88
C ASP A 46 5.80 25.25 2.28
N TRP A 47 4.65 24.78 2.75
CA TRP A 47 4.20 25.05 4.12
C TRP A 47 5.15 24.44 5.14
N LYS A 48 5.61 23.20 4.97
CA LYS A 48 6.59 22.56 5.86
C LYS A 48 7.89 23.36 5.92
N ARG A 49 8.40 23.83 4.77
CA ARG A 49 9.61 24.67 4.70
C ARG A 49 9.44 26.00 5.45
N ARG A 50 8.30 26.68 5.28
CA ARG A 50 8.02 27.96 5.96
C ARG A 50 7.77 27.84 7.46
N SER A 51 7.11 26.77 7.89
CA SER A 51 6.73 26.55 9.29
C SER A 51 7.79 25.82 10.11
N GLY A 52 8.80 25.22 9.46
CA GLY A 52 9.73 24.29 10.09
C GLY A 52 9.08 22.95 10.49
N SER A 53 7.87 22.66 10.03
CA SER A 53 7.15 21.44 10.40
C SER A 53 7.89 20.19 9.91
N ARG A 54 8.11 19.24 10.83
CA ARG A 54 8.64 17.91 10.52
C ARG A 54 7.62 17.02 9.80
N PHE A 55 6.32 17.28 9.99
CA PHE A 55 5.24 16.40 9.52
C PHE A 55 4.24 17.15 8.64
N PRO A 56 3.56 16.43 7.72
CA PRO A 56 3.72 15.00 7.42
C PRO A 56 4.99 14.70 6.66
N VAL A 57 5.54 13.48 6.78
CA VAL A 57 6.47 12.95 5.78
C VAL A 57 5.67 12.68 4.51
N LEU A 58 5.92 13.47 3.47
CA LEU A 58 5.29 13.38 2.16
C LEU A 58 5.91 12.20 1.43
N HIS A 59 5.16 11.10 1.34
CA HIS A 59 5.62 9.83 0.78
C HIS A 59 4.96 9.56 -0.56
N GLY A 60 5.73 9.72 -1.65
CA GLY A 60 5.33 9.28 -2.98
C GLY A 60 5.39 7.76 -3.06
N ARG A 61 4.31 7.12 -3.51
CA ARG A 61 4.27 5.67 -3.71
C ARG A 61 3.94 5.37 -5.17
N PHE A 62 4.86 4.68 -5.83
CA PHE A 62 4.75 4.30 -7.24
C PHE A 62 4.62 2.79 -7.36
N MET A 63 3.57 2.29 -8.00
CA MET A 63 3.44 0.86 -8.32
C MET A 63 4.04 0.60 -9.70
N ALA A 64 5.06 -0.27 -9.73
CA ALA A 64 5.67 -0.70 -10.98
C ALA A 64 4.74 -1.67 -11.71
N MET A 65 4.41 -1.32 -12.95
CA MET A 65 3.50 -2.05 -13.84
C MET A 65 4.03 -1.99 -15.28
N ARG A 66 3.56 -2.90 -16.14
CA ARG A 66 3.99 -3.00 -17.55
C ARG A 66 3.96 -1.66 -18.30
N HIS A 67 2.89 -0.89 -18.12
CA HIS A 67 2.70 0.35 -18.87
C HIS A 67 3.55 1.51 -18.37
N ASN A 68 4.10 1.45 -17.15
CA ASN A 68 4.85 2.56 -16.54
C ASN A 68 6.30 2.19 -16.17
N GLU A 69 6.72 0.93 -16.38
CA GLU A 69 8.07 0.47 -16.00
C GLU A 69 9.19 1.25 -16.70
N HIS A 70 8.90 1.78 -17.89
CA HIS A 70 9.81 2.65 -18.65
C HIS A 70 10.09 4.01 -17.98
N GLU A 71 9.24 4.45 -17.03
CA GLU A 71 9.40 5.71 -16.29
C GLU A 71 10.21 5.56 -15.00
N LEU A 72 10.53 4.32 -14.59
CA LEU A 72 11.30 4.05 -13.36
C LEU A 72 12.68 4.71 -13.28
N PRO A 73 13.42 4.94 -14.38
CA PRO A 73 14.66 5.71 -14.31
C PRO A 73 14.46 7.15 -13.80
N ASP A 74 13.31 7.76 -14.10
CA ASP A 74 13.04 9.18 -13.83
C ASP A 74 12.19 9.43 -12.57
N VAL A 75 11.50 8.40 -12.06
CA VAL A 75 10.56 8.51 -10.93
C VAL A 75 11.18 9.15 -9.68
N ARG A 76 12.47 8.91 -9.41
CA ARG A 76 13.17 9.50 -8.26
C ARG A 76 13.35 11.00 -8.42
N ALA A 77 13.81 11.45 -9.59
CA ALA A 77 13.99 12.87 -9.88
C ALA A 77 12.64 13.59 -9.91
N PHE A 78 11.63 12.96 -10.53
CA PHE A 78 10.26 13.45 -10.53
C PHE A 78 9.70 13.64 -9.12
N ALA A 79 9.86 12.63 -8.24
CA ALA A 79 9.35 12.71 -6.88
C ALA A 79 10.05 13.81 -6.06
N ALA A 80 11.36 13.98 -6.25
CA ALA A 80 12.12 15.06 -5.60
C ALA A 80 11.63 16.45 -6.09
N ALA A 81 11.46 16.63 -7.40
CA ALA A 81 10.96 17.86 -7.99
C ALA A 81 9.51 18.18 -7.58
N ALA A 82 8.69 17.16 -7.32
CA ALA A 82 7.34 17.33 -6.79
C ALA A 82 7.30 17.75 -5.30
N GLY A 83 8.42 17.64 -4.58
CA GLY A 83 8.51 18.01 -3.17
C GLY A 83 8.20 16.88 -2.18
N PHE A 84 8.28 15.62 -2.61
CA PHE A 84 8.19 14.49 -1.68
C PHE A 84 9.46 14.37 -0.81
N ASP A 85 9.28 13.92 0.44
CA ASP A 85 10.38 13.59 1.36
C ASP A 85 10.88 12.14 1.17
N MET A 86 10.02 11.27 0.65
CA MET A 86 10.29 9.86 0.48
C MET A 86 9.58 9.32 -0.76
N LEU A 87 10.21 8.34 -1.41
CA LEU A 87 9.64 7.57 -2.51
C LEU A 87 9.71 6.08 -2.16
N SER A 88 8.65 5.32 -2.43
CA SER A 88 8.73 3.86 -2.49
C SER A 88 8.19 3.33 -3.80
N ILE A 89 8.92 2.41 -4.41
CA ILE A 89 8.47 1.63 -5.57
C ILE A 89 7.89 0.33 -5.03
N ARG A 90 6.66 0.00 -5.42
CA ARG A 90 5.95 -1.21 -4.97
C ARG A 90 5.68 -2.15 -6.14
N ALA A 91 5.80 -3.44 -5.85
CA ALA A 91 5.37 -4.48 -6.76
C ALA A 91 3.84 -4.61 -6.73
N LEU A 92 3.21 -4.71 -7.89
CA LEU A 92 1.78 -4.95 -8.01
C LEU A 92 1.41 -6.32 -7.43
N SER A 93 0.52 -6.33 -6.44
CA SER A 93 -0.15 -7.56 -5.99
C SER A 93 -1.34 -7.84 -6.90
N ILE A 94 -1.40 -9.04 -7.48
CA ILE A 94 -2.56 -9.48 -8.24
C ILE A 94 -3.22 -10.71 -7.63
N ILE A 95 -4.52 -10.84 -7.87
CA ILE A 95 -5.22 -12.12 -7.82
C ILE A 95 -4.91 -12.84 -9.12
N ASP A 96 -4.26 -14.00 -9.02
CA ASP A 96 -3.91 -14.79 -10.18
C ASP A 96 -5.13 -15.63 -10.61
N SER A 97 -5.81 -15.17 -11.65
CA SER A 97 -7.01 -15.81 -12.21
C SER A 97 -6.73 -16.40 -13.59
N SER A 98 -7.65 -17.22 -14.10
CA SER A 98 -7.58 -17.77 -15.46
C SER A 98 -7.69 -16.71 -16.55
N ASP A 99 -8.30 -15.56 -16.25
CA ASP A 99 -8.29 -14.39 -17.12
C ASP A 99 -6.95 -13.65 -16.97
N ASP A 100 -6.32 -13.33 -18.09
CA ASP A 100 -4.98 -12.74 -18.18
C ASP A 100 -4.96 -11.22 -17.91
N THR A 101 -6.13 -10.62 -17.66
CA THR A 101 -6.28 -9.17 -17.44
C THR A 101 -5.36 -8.60 -16.37
N HIS A 102 -5.19 -9.27 -15.23
CA HIS A 102 -4.27 -8.81 -14.18
C HIS A 102 -2.80 -9.10 -14.50
N ARG A 103 -2.51 -10.21 -15.16
CA ARG A 103 -1.14 -10.59 -15.58
C ARG A 103 -0.59 -9.63 -16.63
N ALA A 104 -1.46 -9.11 -17.50
CA ALA A 104 -1.09 -8.08 -18.48
C ALA A 104 -0.53 -6.80 -17.83
N LEU A 105 -0.86 -6.50 -16.57
CA LEU A 105 -0.33 -5.35 -15.82
C LEU A 105 1.07 -5.61 -15.24
N LEU A 106 1.52 -6.86 -15.17
CA LEU A 106 2.80 -7.19 -14.54
C LEU A 106 3.97 -6.66 -15.38
N PRO A 107 4.97 -6.01 -14.74
CA PRO A 107 6.20 -5.58 -15.39
C PRO A 107 6.87 -6.68 -16.21
N SER A 108 7.60 -6.29 -17.25
CA SER A 108 8.44 -7.19 -18.03
C SER A 108 9.67 -7.65 -17.24
N ASP A 109 10.20 -6.79 -16.36
CA ASP A 109 11.29 -7.13 -15.44
C ASP A 109 10.79 -7.94 -14.24
N ASP A 110 11.33 -9.16 -14.08
CA ASP A 110 11.01 -10.08 -12.99
C ASP A 110 11.38 -9.51 -11.62
N ALA A 111 12.42 -8.67 -11.52
CA ALA A 111 12.84 -8.04 -10.26
C ALA A 111 11.79 -7.07 -9.69
N LEU A 112 10.85 -6.60 -10.53
CA LEU A 112 9.76 -5.71 -10.15
C LEU A 112 8.47 -6.48 -9.79
N ARG A 113 8.43 -7.80 -10.02
CA ARG A 113 7.22 -8.61 -9.79
C ARG A 113 7.10 -9.03 -8.33
N ALA A 114 5.85 -9.11 -7.87
CA ALA A 114 5.53 -9.55 -6.52
C ALA A 114 5.72 -11.05 -6.28
N TYR A 115 5.65 -11.84 -7.35
CA TYR A 115 5.59 -13.30 -7.32
C TYR A 115 6.49 -13.88 -8.40
N THR A 116 6.94 -15.11 -8.18
CA THR A 116 7.70 -15.90 -9.16
C THR A 116 6.73 -16.67 -10.04
N TYR A 117 7.04 -16.78 -11.34
CA TYR A 117 6.27 -17.55 -12.30
C TYR A 117 7.17 -18.57 -12.99
N GLU A 118 6.70 -19.81 -13.09
CA GLU A 118 7.36 -20.90 -13.80
C GLU A 118 6.36 -21.55 -14.76
N ASN A 119 6.77 -21.80 -16.01
CA ASN A 119 5.89 -22.38 -17.04
C ASN A 119 4.55 -21.64 -17.21
N GLY A 120 4.54 -20.32 -17.00
CA GLY A 120 3.33 -19.48 -17.10
C GLY A 120 2.37 -19.57 -15.91
N ALA A 121 2.77 -20.21 -14.80
CA ALA A 121 1.97 -20.30 -13.57
C ALA A 121 2.72 -19.68 -12.38
N ARG A 122 1.98 -19.02 -11.48
CA ARG A 122 2.53 -18.51 -10.23
C ARG A 122 3.00 -19.67 -9.36
N VAL A 123 4.23 -19.58 -8.88
CA VAL A 123 4.80 -20.56 -7.96
C VAL A 123 4.12 -20.42 -6.60
N SER A 124 3.48 -21.49 -6.13
CA SER A 124 2.85 -21.50 -4.80
C SER A 124 3.90 -21.78 -3.72
N ARG A 125 3.80 -21.06 -2.60
CA ARG A 125 4.67 -21.24 -1.44
C ARG A 125 3.91 -21.87 -0.27
N GLN A 126 4.58 -22.78 0.43
CA GLN A 126 4.04 -23.49 1.59
C GLN A 126 4.58 -22.97 2.93
N ASP A 127 5.51 -22.00 2.90
CA ASP A 127 6.18 -21.46 4.09
C ASP A 127 5.52 -20.18 4.64
N PHE A 128 4.41 -19.75 4.03
CA PHE A 128 3.69 -18.57 4.48
C PHE A 128 2.84 -18.84 5.72
N VAL A 129 3.12 -18.08 6.78
CA VAL A 129 2.30 -18.05 7.99
C VAL A 129 1.68 -16.67 8.14
N CYS A 130 0.34 -16.60 8.13
CA CYS A 130 -0.38 -15.34 8.25
C CYS A 130 -0.20 -14.71 9.63
N GLN A 131 0.48 -13.56 9.69
CA GLN A 131 0.56 -12.71 10.89
C GLN A 131 -0.49 -11.59 10.89
N HIS A 132 -1.05 -11.24 9.72
CA HIS A 132 -1.97 -10.11 9.57
C HIS A 132 -3.21 -10.25 10.47
N ALA A 133 -3.85 -11.42 10.48
CA ALA A 133 -5.06 -11.67 11.26
C ALA A 133 -4.90 -11.50 12.80
N PHE A 134 -3.66 -11.48 13.28
CA PHE A 134 -3.31 -11.43 14.71
C PHE A 134 -2.83 -10.05 15.16
N SER A 135 -2.34 -9.22 14.23
CA SER A 135 -1.68 -7.95 14.56
C SER A 135 -2.17 -6.75 13.76
N TYR A 136 -2.97 -6.96 12.70
CA TYR A 136 -3.41 -5.91 11.76
C TYR A 136 -4.94 -5.89 11.65
N PRO A 137 -5.65 -5.38 12.68
CA PRO A 137 -7.09 -5.21 12.63
C PRO A 137 -7.51 -4.22 11.53
N THR A 138 -8.67 -4.48 10.91
CA THR A 138 -9.28 -3.51 9.99
C THR A 138 -10.68 -3.16 10.48
N VAL A 139 -10.94 -1.86 10.64
CA VAL A 139 -12.28 -1.32 10.89
C VAL A 139 -12.80 -0.75 9.57
N LEU A 140 -13.91 -1.32 9.08
CA LEU A 140 -14.59 -0.84 7.88
C LEU A 140 -15.32 0.48 8.15
N ALA A 141 -15.72 1.18 7.09
CA ALA A 141 -16.33 2.51 7.20
C ALA A 141 -17.63 2.55 8.02
N ASP A 142 -18.35 1.42 8.12
CA ASP A 142 -19.56 1.27 8.92
C ASP A 142 -19.28 0.86 10.39
N GLY A 143 -18.02 0.82 10.80
CA GLY A 143 -17.58 0.40 12.12
C GLY A 143 -17.41 -1.11 12.29
N THR A 144 -17.59 -1.91 11.24
CA THR A 144 -17.39 -3.36 11.31
C THR A 144 -15.91 -3.69 11.50
N LEU A 145 -15.58 -4.50 12.50
CA LEU A 145 -14.22 -4.99 12.75
C LEU A 145 -14.03 -6.34 12.06
N VAL A 146 -12.98 -6.46 11.24
CA VAL A 146 -12.54 -7.71 10.59
C VAL A 146 -11.09 -8.04 10.94
N ALA A 147 -10.69 -9.28 10.64
CA ALA A 147 -9.35 -9.78 10.94
C ALA A 147 -8.24 -9.11 10.12
N CYS A 148 -8.54 -8.72 8.88
CA CYS A 148 -7.56 -8.30 7.88
C CYS A 148 -8.27 -7.46 6.80
N GLU A 149 -7.55 -6.51 6.21
CA GLU A 149 -8.01 -5.65 5.12
C GLU A 149 -8.40 -6.40 3.83
N GLN A 150 -7.93 -7.64 3.67
CA GLN A 150 -8.33 -8.49 2.55
C GLN A 150 -9.79 -8.96 2.68
N ASP A 151 -10.39 -8.95 3.88
CA ASP A 151 -11.83 -9.15 4.07
C ASP A 151 -12.62 -7.84 3.88
N TYR A 152 -12.35 -7.15 2.77
CA TYR A 152 -12.92 -5.82 2.49
C TYR A 152 -14.45 -5.84 2.32
N ASN A 153 -15.03 -7.00 2.02
CA ASN A 153 -16.49 -7.22 1.96
C ASN A 153 -17.10 -7.57 3.33
N GLY A 154 -16.29 -7.69 4.39
CA GLY A 154 -16.77 -8.00 5.74
C GLY A 154 -17.48 -9.35 5.84
N THR A 155 -16.97 -10.37 5.14
CA THR A 155 -17.57 -11.72 5.12
C THR A 155 -17.33 -12.49 6.41
N GLN A 156 -16.26 -12.17 7.15
CA GLN A 156 -15.91 -12.76 8.44
C GLN A 156 -15.76 -11.67 9.51
N PRO A 157 -16.84 -10.92 9.82
CA PRO A 157 -16.78 -9.83 10.78
C PRO A 157 -16.61 -10.38 12.20
N TYR A 158 -15.89 -9.68 13.06
CA TYR A 158 -15.85 -9.94 14.51
C TYR A 158 -17.06 -9.31 15.22
N GLY A 159 -17.56 -8.21 14.68
CA GLY A 159 -18.72 -7.45 15.14
C GLY A 159 -18.64 -6.02 14.63
N ARG A 160 -19.52 -5.13 15.11
CA ARG A 160 -19.52 -3.71 14.75
C ARG A 160 -19.36 -2.86 16.00
N LEU A 161 -18.48 -1.86 15.93
CA LEU A 161 -18.27 -0.91 17.02
C LEU A 161 -19.58 -0.19 17.34
N SER A 162 -19.91 -0.13 18.62
CA SER A 162 -21.12 0.53 19.13
C SER A 162 -20.84 1.16 20.49
N SER A 163 -21.83 1.84 21.08
CA SER A 163 -21.73 2.31 22.47
C SER A 163 -21.65 1.15 23.48
N ALA A 164 -22.13 -0.04 23.09
CA ALA A 164 -22.10 -1.24 23.92
C ALA A 164 -20.88 -2.14 23.64
N ASP A 165 -20.35 -2.13 22.41
CA ASP A 165 -19.29 -3.02 21.96
C ASP A 165 -18.00 -2.24 21.68
N SER A 166 -17.00 -2.41 22.55
CA SER A 166 -15.69 -1.79 22.35
C SER A 166 -14.82 -2.58 21.37
N PHE A 167 -13.80 -1.92 20.80
CA PHE A 167 -12.80 -2.60 19.97
C PHE A 167 -12.17 -3.80 20.68
N ARG A 168 -11.84 -3.66 21.97
CA ARG A 168 -11.22 -4.71 22.78
C ARG A 168 -12.14 -5.93 22.86
N ASP A 169 -13.42 -5.72 23.14
CA ASP A 169 -14.39 -6.80 23.31
C ASP A 169 -14.56 -7.58 22.00
N LEU A 170 -14.66 -6.88 20.88
CA LEU A 170 -14.76 -7.49 19.56
C LEU A 170 -13.46 -8.23 19.17
N TRP A 171 -12.31 -7.61 19.37
CA TRP A 171 -10.99 -8.13 18.97
C TRP A 171 -10.58 -9.39 19.75
N PHE A 172 -10.95 -9.48 21.03
CA PHE A 172 -10.69 -10.63 21.90
C PHE A 172 -11.91 -11.54 22.10
N SER A 173 -12.96 -11.35 21.30
CA SER A 173 -14.18 -12.16 21.38
C SER A 173 -13.93 -13.64 21.04
N PRO A 174 -14.81 -14.55 21.54
CA PRO A 174 -14.81 -15.95 21.10
C PRO A 174 -14.97 -16.11 19.58
N ARG A 175 -15.69 -15.16 18.94
CA ARG A 175 -15.87 -15.13 17.48
C ARG A 175 -14.56 -14.84 16.75
N ALA A 176 -13.83 -13.82 17.19
CA ALA A 176 -12.50 -13.51 16.66
C ALA A 176 -11.53 -14.68 16.83
N ALA A 177 -11.54 -15.34 18.00
CA ALA A 177 -10.71 -16.52 18.26
C ALA A 177 -11.02 -17.70 17.30
N ARG A 178 -12.29 -17.94 16.97
CA ARG A 178 -12.68 -18.98 15.99
C ARG A 178 -12.20 -18.65 14.59
N ILE A 179 -12.40 -17.41 14.13
CA ILE A 179 -11.98 -16.98 12.77
C ILE A 179 -10.46 -17.07 12.64
N ARG A 180 -9.69 -16.59 13.63
CA ARG A 180 -8.23 -16.71 13.63
C ARG A 180 -7.74 -18.16 13.63
N ARG A 181 -8.44 -19.06 14.31
CA ARG A 181 -8.14 -20.50 14.26
C ARG A 181 -8.27 -21.04 12.84
N ILE A 182 -9.34 -20.69 12.12
CA ILE A 182 -9.52 -21.09 10.73
C ILE A 182 -8.43 -20.47 9.84
N ILE A 183 -8.10 -19.18 10.00
CA ILE A 183 -7.02 -18.54 9.22
C ILE A 183 -5.67 -19.23 9.43
N ARG A 184 -5.40 -19.73 10.64
CA ARG A 184 -4.15 -20.42 10.96
C ARG A 184 -4.13 -21.87 10.47
N ASP A 185 -5.22 -22.59 10.68
CA ASP A 185 -5.26 -24.05 10.53
C ASP A 185 -5.80 -24.50 9.16
N ASP A 186 -6.71 -23.72 8.56
CA ASP A 186 -7.30 -23.99 7.23
C ASP A 186 -7.69 -22.68 6.48
N PRO A 187 -6.71 -21.83 6.13
CA PRO A 187 -6.98 -20.54 5.49
C PRO A 187 -7.81 -20.60 4.19
N PRO A 188 -7.68 -21.59 3.30
CA PRO A 188 -8.44 -21.64 2.03
C PRO A 188 -9.97 -21.67 2.16
N GLN A 189 -10.51 -21.89 3.36
CA GLN A 189 -11.94 -21.75 3.66
C GLN A 189 -12.45 -20.33 3.40
N PHE A 190 -11.60 -19.31 3.60
CA PHE A 190 -11.96 -17.92 3.34
C PHE A 190 -11.41 -17.47 1.99
N SER A 191 -12.28 -16.88 1.17
CA SER A 191 -11.93 -16.44 -0.19
C SER A 191 -10.79 -15.41 -0.19
N PHE A 192 -10.76 -14.50 0.80
CA PHE A 192 -9.69 -13.52 0.95
C PHE A 192 -8.36 -14.13 1.41
N CYS A 193 -8.38 -15.26 2.10
CA CYS A 193 -7.17 -16.00 2.46
C CYS A 193 -6.64 -16.81 1.27
N ARG A 194 -7.52 -17.44 0.48
CA ARG A 194 -7.15 -18.13 -0.77
C ARG A 194 -6.45 -17.20 -1.77
N ASN A 195 -6.93 -15.96 -1.85
CA ASN A 195 -6.39 -14.95 -2.74
C ASN A 195 -5.40 -14.00 -2.04
N CYS A 196 -4.79 -14.43 -0.94
CA CYS A 196 -3.95 -13.55 -0.13
C CYS A 196 -2.75 -13.03 -0.94
N PRO A 197 -2.56 -11.70 -1.03
CA PRO A 197 -1.47 -11.13 -1.81
C PRO A 197 -0.09 -11.36 -1.19
N TYR A 198 -0.02 -11.92 0.01
CA TYR A 198 1.23 -12.19 0.74
C TYR A 198 1.68 -13.65 0.68
N ALA A 199 0.78 -14.59 0.33
CA ALA A 199 1.03 -16.02 0.50
C ALA A 199 2.20 -16.55 -0.34
N ASP A 200 2.35 -16.09 -1.58
CA ASP A 200 3.42 -16.59 -2.47
C ASP A 200 4.50 -15.54 -2.77
N ARG A 201 4.65 -14.55 -1.88
CA ARG A 201 5.72 -13.57 -2.04
C ARG A 201 7.04 -14.14 -1.52
N PRO A 202 8.17 -13.86 -2.20
CA PRO A 202 9.48 -14.21 -1.66
C PRO A 202 9.90 -13.34 -0.48
N THR A 203 9.32 -12.16 -0.35
CA THR A 203 9.60 -11.21 0.73
C THR A 203 8.31 -10.69 1.33
N SER A 204 8.35 -10.35 2.62
CA SER A 204 7.20 -9.76 3.33
C SER A 204 6.92 -8.30 2.91
N SER A 205 7.90 -7.62 2.33
CA SER A 205 7.76 -6.26 1.81
C SER A 205 7.08 -6.26 0.45
N CYS A 206 6.06 -5.40 0.27
CA CYS A 206 5.58 -5.10 -1.09
C CYS A 206 6.33 -3.95 -1.77
N SER A 207 7.31 -3.33 -1.08
CA SER A 207 8.21 -2.35 -1.68
C SER A 207 9.47 -3.05 -2.20
N VAL A 208 9.77 -2.84 -3.48
CA VAL A 208 11.00 -3.32 -4.13
C VAL A 208 12.17 -2.36 -3.93
N ALA A 209 11.85 -1.06 -3.76
CA ALA A 209 12.82 -0.04 -3.41
C ALA A 209 12.17 1.08 -2.58
N ALA A 210 12.97 1.75 -1.75
CA ALA A 210 12.57 2.94 -1.02
C ALA A 210 13.74 3.93 -0.94
N TYR A 211 13.45 5.21 -1.13
CA TYR A 211 14.42 6.29 -1.16
C TYR A 211 13.96 7.41 -0.25
N ARG A 212 14.84 7.88 0.64
CA ARG A 212 14.70 9.20 1.22
C ARG A 212 15.13 10.22 0.17
N LEU A 213 14.32 11.24 -0.04
CA LEU A 213 14.59 12.30 -0.99
C LEU A 213 15.14 13.49 -0.20
N GLU A 214 16.31 13.97 -0.59
CA GLU A 214 16.86 15.18 -0.02
C GLU A 214 16.07 16.36 -0.58
N SER A 215 15.37 17.08 0.29
CA SER A 215 14.94 18.43 -0.04
C SER A 215 16.19 19.29 -0.10
N ASP A 216 16.53 19.84 -1.27
CA ASP A 216 17.64 20.79 -1.46
C ASP A 216 17.74 21.73 -0.25
N GLY A 217 18.79 21.54 0.57
CA GLY A 217 19.02 22.32 1.78
C GLY A 217 19.44 21.55 3.05
N ARG A 218 19.39 20.21 3.08
CA ARG A 218 20.06 19.41 4.13
C ARG A 218 21.23 18.65 3.53
N ALA A 219 22.30 19.36 3.23
CA ALA A 219 23.59 18.75 2.99
C ALA A 219 23.94 17.81 4.16
N ALA A 220 24.26 16.57 3.80
CA ALA A 220 24.97 15.56 4.59
C ALA A 220 25.50 16.05 5.95
N ARG A 221 24.71 15.86 6.99
CA ARG A 221 25.21 15.67 8.35
C ARG A 221 24.53 14.40 8.83
N ASP A 222 25.24 13.30 8.64
CA ASP A 222 25.24 12.09 9.46
C ASP A 222 25.89 10.97 8.63
N ALA A 223 27.20 11.14 8.42
CA ALA A 223 28.14 10.07 8.17
C ALA A 223 29.30 10.28 9.14
N GLN A 224 29.09 9.82 10.38
CA GLN A 224 30.13 9.43 11.33
C GLN A 224 29.53 8.45 12.33
#